data_AF-X1LDS4-F1
#
_entry.id   AF-X1LDS4-F1
#
_cell.length_a   1.000
_cell.length_b   1.000
_cell.length_c   1.000
_cell.angle_alpha   90.00
_cell.angle_beta   90.00
_cell.angle_gamma   90.00
#
_symmetry.space_group_name_H-M   'P 1'
#
loop_
_entity.id
_entity.type
_entity.pdbx_description
1 polymer ?
#
loop_
_entity_poly.entity_id
_entity_poly.type
_entity_poly.pdbx_seq_one_letter_code
_entity_poly.pdbx_strand_id
1 'polypeptide(L)'
;MILRPQLQDIKIIGQYSGRMILGLGFLMLIPAATALYFGEKAPLLDFVLSVSFCLIAGYILIISCFTRKELRWKHGMVIVSLSWLLAMFFGALPLYLSRHWGGYLDACFDAMSGFATTGLTLVQDLDHLSHAHNMWRHLMMY
;
A
#
# COMPACT_ATOMS: atom_id res chain seq x y z
N MET A 1 8.79 -12.23 -31.32
CA MET A 1 7.51 -12.78 -30.82
C MET A 1 6.73 -11.63 -30.18
N ILE A 2 5.70 -11.10 -30.83
CA ILE A 2 4.92 -9.96 -30.31
C ILE A 2 3.95 -10.49 -29.26
N LEU A 3 4.16 -10.13 -27.99
CA LEU A 3 3.22 -10.41 -26.90
C LEU A 3 1.93 -9.62 -27.15
N ARG A 4 0.86 -10.31 -27.59
CA ARG A 4 -0.49 -9.74 -27.60
C ARG A 4 -1.20 -10.09 -26.30
N PRO A 5 -1.40 -9.14 -25.37
CA PRO A 5 -2.09 -9.44 -24.11
C PRO A 5 -3.53 -9.83 -24.40
N GLN A 6 -3.95 -10.96 -23.85
CA GLN A 6 -5.35 -11.41 -23.89
C GLN A 6 -6.11 -10.84 -22.69
N LEU A 7 -7.44 -10.71 -22.81
CA LEU A 7 -8.28 -10.28 -21.68
C LEU A 7 -8.07 -11.16 -20.43
N GLN A 8 -7.78 -12.46 -20.62
CA GLN A 8 -7.47 -13.37 -19.53
C GLN A 8 -6.15 -13.03 -18.82
N ASP A 9 -5.15 -12.52 -19.54
CA ASP A 9 -3.88 -12.08 -18.96
C ASP A 9 -4.10 -10.89 -18.02
N ILE A 10 -4.91 -9.92 -18.45
CA ILE A 10 -5.28 -8.73 -17.65
C ILE A 10 -6.05 -9.15 -16.40
N LYS A 11 -6.99 -10.10 -16.52
CA LYS A 11 -7.74 -10.63 -15.38
C LYS A 11 -6.80 -11.29 -14.34
N ILE A 12 -5.83 -12.10 -14.78
CA ILE A 12 -4.86 -12.70 -13.86
C ILE A 12 -4.09 -11.59 -13.13
N ILE A 13 -3.54 -10.62 -13.86
CA ILE A 13 -2.77 -9.51 -13.26
C ILE A 13 -3.61 -8.75 -12.23
N GLY A 14 -4.83 -8.34 -12.59
CA GLY A 14 -5.72 -7.61 -11.69
C GLY A 14 -6.08 -8.40 -10.44
N GLN A 15 -6.42 -9.69 -10.57
CA GLN A 15 -6.76 -10.52 -9.41
C GLN A 15 -5.59 -10.64 -8.41
N TYR A 16 -4.37 -10.81 -8.88
CA TYR A 16 -3.19 -10.92 -8.00
C TYR A 16 -2.77 -9.56 -7.43
N SER A 17 -2.86 -8.46 -8.21
CA SER A 17 -2.69 -7.10 -7.69
C SER A 17 -3.69 -6.79 -6.58
N GLY A 18 -4.94 -7.23 -6.71
CA GLY A 18 -5.96 -7.04 -5.68
C GLY A 18 -5.63 -7.75 -4.38
N ARG A 19 -5.11 -8.99 -4.47
CA ARG A 19 -4.62 -9.74 -3.29
C ARG A 19 -3.44 -9.05 -2.62
N MET A 20 -2.53 -8.46 -3.38
CA MET A 20 -1.41 -7.69 -2.85
C MET A 20 -1.90 -6.45 -2.09
N ILE A 21 -2.86 -5.70 -2.64
CA ILE A 21 -3.49 -4.55 -1.96
C ILE A 21 -4.17 -4.99 -0.66
N LEU A 22 -4.89 -6.12 -0.65
CA LEU A 22 -5.47 -6.67 0.59
C LEU A 22 -4.39 -6.97 1.63
N GLY A 23 -3.28 -7.59 1.22
CA GLY A 23 -2.15 -7.87 2.10
C GLY A 23 -1.59 -6.60 2.75
N LEU A 24 -1.44 -5.53 1.95
CA LEU A 24 -1.01 -4.22 2.45
C LEU A 24 -2.03 -3.61 3.44
N GLY A 25 -3.32 -3.71 3.13
CA GLY A 25 -4.38 -3.27 4.05
C GLY A 25 -4.35 -4.01 5.38
N PHE A 26 -4.08 -5.33 5.38
CA PHE A 26 -3.93 -6.09 6.61
C PHE A 26 -2.67 -5.69 7.40
N LEU A 27 -1.56 -5.37 6.73
CA LEU A 27 -0.35 -4.88 7.41
C LEU A 27 -0.60 -3.55 8.14
N MET A 28 -1.43 -2.67 7.57
CA MET A 28 -1.84 -1.41 8.20
C MET A 28 -2.71 -1.59 9.47
N LEU A 29 -3.20 -2.79 9.77
CA LEU A 29 -3.85 -3.06 11.05
C LEU A 29 -2.86 -3.02 12.22
N ILE A 30 -1.57 -3.27 11.99
CA ILE A 30 -0.53 -3.20 13.02
C ILE A 30 -0.38 -1.76 13.55
N PRO A 31 -0.11 -0.73 12.71
CA PRO A 31 -0.07 0.65 13.19
C PRO A 31 -1.43 1.16 13.67
N ALA A 32 -2.56 0.65 13.15
CA ALA A 32 -3.87 0.96 13.73
C ALA A 32 -4.01 0.44 15.17
N ALA A 33 -3.53 -0.78 15.45
CA ALA A 33 -3.48 -1.32 16.81
C ALA A 33 -2.51 -0.54 17.71
N THR A 34 -1.37 -0.09 17.17
CA THR A 34 -0.46 0.82 17.86
C THR A 34 -1.16 2.12 18.25
N ALA A 35 -1.89 2.74 17.32
CA ALA A 35 -2.66 3.95 17.58
C ALA A 35 -3.68 3.74 18.71
N LEU A 36 -4.39 2.60 18.69
CA LEU A 36 -5.34 2.24 19.74
C LEU A 36 -4.65 2.08 21.11
N TYR A 37 -3.51 1.41 21.15
CA TYR A 37 -2.74 1.16 22.37
C TYR A 37 -2.22 2.45 23.01
N PHE A 38 -1.71 3.38 22.20
CA PHE A 38 -1.21 4.68 22.66
C PHE A 38 -2.31 5.75 22.82
N GLY A 39 -3.57 5.43 22.50
CA GLY A 39 -4.70 6.37 22.61
C GLY A 39 -4.71 7.47 21.53
N GLU A 40 -4.02 7.25 20.41
CA GLU A 40 -3.83 8.19 19.31
C GLU A 40 -5.05 8.20 18.36
N LYS A 41 -6.07 9.00 18.70
CA LYS A 41 -7.35 9.00 17.95
C LYS A 41 -7.24 9.46 16.50
N ALA A 42 -6.46 10.50 16.21
CA ALA A 42 -6.30 10.99 14.84
C ALA A 42 -5.54 9.98 13.96
N PRO A 43 -4.35 9.49 14.35
CA PRO A 43 -3.67 8.41 13.62
C PRO A 43 -4.51 7.15 13.46
N LEU A 44 -5.31 6.78 14.46
CA LEU A 44 -6.22 5.63 14.34
C LEU A 44 -7.20 5.81 13.16
N LEU A 45 -7.76 7.01 12.98
CA LEU A 45 -8.64 7.31 11.86
C LEU A 45 -7.89 7.25 10.52
N ASP A 46 -6.67 7.77 10.46
CA ASP A 46 -5.83 7.76 9.25
C ASP A 46 -5.59 6.33 8.75
N PHE A 47 -5.26 5.42 9.67
CA PHE A 47 -5.09 3.99 9.35
C PHE A 47 -6.41 3.28 9.07
N VAL A 48 -7.50 3.53 9.81
CA VAL A 48 -8.80 2.89 9.55
C VAL A 48 -9.33 3.25 8.17
N LEU A 49 -9.21 4.52 7.75
CA LEU A 49 -9.58 4.96 6.41
C LEU A 49 -8.69 4.29 5.35
N SER A 50 -7.39 4.20 5.60
CA SER A 50 -6.44 3.59 4.68
C SER A 50 -6.65 2.08 4.50
N VAL A 51 -6.88 1.35 5.61
CA VAL A 51 -7.25 -0.06 5.62
C VAL A 51 -8.54 -0.25 4.84
N SER A 52 -9.58 0.53 5.13
CA SER A 52 -10.87 0.43 4.45
C SER A 52 -10.73 0.63 2.94
N PHE A 53 -9.95 1.62 2.52
CA PHE A 53 -9.68 1.90 1.12
C PHE A 53 -8.92 0.75 0.44
N CYS A 54 -7.89 0.19 1.09
CA CYS A 54 -7.17 -0.98 0.59
C CYS A 54 -8.09 -2.20 0.45
N LEU A 55 -8.92 -2.47 1.47
CA LEU A 55 -9.85 -3.61 1.45
C LEU A 55 -10.86 -3.47 0.32
N ILE A 56 -11.51 -2.31 0.19
CA ILE A 56 -12.49 -2.05 -0.87
C ILE A 56 -11.84 -2.17 -2.26
N ALA A 57 -10.71 -1.50 -2.49
CA ALA A 57 -10.04 -1.54 -3.78
C ALA A 57 -9.54 -2.95 -4.14
N GLY A 58 -8.94 -3.66 -3.17
CA GLY A 58 -8.45 -5.02 -3.35
C GLY A 58 -9.58 -6.01 -3.67
N TYR A 59 -10.70 -5.95 -2.93
CA TYR A 59 -11.86 -6.80 -3.18
C TYR A 59 -12.52 -6.52 -4.54
N ILE A 60 -12.71 -5.24 -4.90
CA ILE A 60 -13.26 -4.86 -6.21
C ILE A 60 -12.40 -5.45 -7.32
N LEU A 61 -11.07 -5.35 -7.21
CA LEU A 61 -10.16 -5.85 -8.23
C LEU A 61 -10.18 -7.39 -8.32
N ILE A 62 -10.24 -8.09 -7.17
CA ILE A 62 -10.35 -9.56 -7.14
C ILE A 62 -11.65 -10.04 -7.80
N ILE A 63 -12.78 -9.40 -7.49
CA ILE A 63 -14.09 -9.79 -8.03
C ILE A 63 -14.17 -9.48 -9.53
N SER A 64 -13.78 -8.26 -9.93
CA SER A 64 -13.88 -7.80 -11.31
C SER A 64 -12.93 -8.56 -12.25
N CYS A 65 -11.78 -9.00 -11.72
CA CYS A 65 -10.75 -9.69 -12.48
C CYS A 65 -10.70 -11.20 -12.21
N PHE A 66 -11.73 -11.77 -11.56
CA PHE A 66 -11.73 -13.18 -11.20
C PHE A 66 -11.52 -14.10 -12.41
N THR A 67 -10.58 -15.02 -12.27
CA THR A 67 -10.25 -16.04 -13.28
C THR A 67 -9.69 -17.30 -12.64
N ARG A 68 -9.99 -18.45 -13.23
CA ARG A 68 -9.46 -19.76 -12.83
C ARG A 68 -8.16 -20.13 -13.58
N LYS A 69 -7.68 -19.24 -14.45
CA LYS A 69 -6.45 -19.47 -15.22
C LYS A 69 -5.22 -19.36 -14.32
N GLU A 70 -4.24 -20.21 -14.56
CA GLU A 70 -3.03 -20.28 -13.77
C GLU A 70 -2.08 -19.09 -14.05
N LEU A 71 -1.34 -18.72 -13.00
CA LEU A 71 -0.30 -17.71 -13.08
C LEU A 71 0.86 -18.24 -13.92
N ARG A 72 1.32 -17.43 -14.88
CA ARG A 72 2.50 -17.72 -15.70
C ARG A 72 3.60 -16.70 -15.38
N TRP A 73 4.85 -17.05 -15.65
CA TRP A 73 5.99 -16.16 -15.40
C TRP A 73 5.81 -14.75 -15.99
N LYS A 74 5.33 -14.63 -17.24
CA LYS A 74 5.05 -13.32 -17.86
C LYS A 74 4.08 -12.45 -17.05
N HIS A 75 3.10 -13.04 -16.37
CA HIS A 75 2.17 -12.30 -15.51
C HIS A 75 2.86 -11.88 -14.22
N GLY A 76 3.64 -12.79 -13.62
CA GLY A 76 4.40 -12.52 -12.40
C GLY A 76 5.32 -11.31 -12.55
N MET A 77 6.04 -11.19 -13.67
CA MET A 77 6.90 -10.02 -13.94
C MET A 77 6.11 -8.71 -13.91
N VAL A 78 4.94 -8.67 -14.55
CA VAL A 78 4.09 -7.46 -14.57
C VAL A 78 3.50 -7.18 -13.19
N ILE A 79 3.05 -8.21 -12.48
CA ILE A 79 2.48 -8.08 -11.13
C ILE A 79 3.52 -7.50 -10.17
N VAL A 80 4.77 -7.95 -10.22
CA VAL A 80 5.84 -7.42 -9.36
C VAL A 80 6.11 -5.95 -9.65
N SER A 81 6.23 -5.55 -10.92
CA SER A 81 6.40 -4.13 -11.26
C SER A 81 5.22 -3.28 -10.79
N LEU A 82 3.99 -3.76 -10.99
CA LEU A 82 2.79 -3.06 -10.53
C LEU A 82 2.69 -3.03 -9.01
N SER A 83 3.12 -4.06 -8.30
CA SER A 83 3.02 -4.12 -6.84
C SER A 83 3.87 -3.05 -6.19
N TRP A 84 5.02 -2.67 -6.75
CA TRP A 84 5.81 -1.53 -6.23
C TRP A 84 5.04 -0.21 -6.33
N LEU A 85 4.39 0.04 -7.48
CA LEU A 85 3.60 1.26 -7.69
C LEU A 85 2.35 1.29 -6.81
N LEU A 86 1.66 0.16 -6.67
CA LEU A 86 0.49 0.02 -5.81
C LEU A 86 0.88 0.11 -4.33
N ALA A 87 1.97 -0.54 -3.90
CA ALA A 87 2.50 -0.42 -2.54
C ALA A 87 2.75 1.03 -2.17
N MET A 88 3.47 1.76 -3.02
CA MET A 88 3.72 3.18 -2.85
C MET A 88 2.42 3.97 -2.72
N PHE A 89 1.49 3.81 -3.68
CA PHE A 89 0.26 4.56 -3.70
C PHE A 89 -0.58 4.32 -2.44
N PHE A 90 -0.90 3.07 -2.13
CA PHE A 90 -1.73 2.76 -0.96
C PHE A 90 -0.98 3.02 0.36
N GLY A 91 0.32 2.71 0.42
CA GLY A 91 1.17 2.91 1.59
C GLY A 91 1.39 4.38 1.98
N ALA A 92 1.28 5.29 1.01
CA ALA A 92 1.34 6.73 1.23
C ALA A 92 0.05 7.31 1.84
N LEU A 93 -1.08 6.58 1.77
CA LEU A 93 -2.37 7.09 2.20
C LEU A 93 -2.42 7.49 3.69
N PRO A 94 -2.01 6.66 4.67
CA PRO A 94 -2.01 7.07 6.07
C PRO A 94 -0.99 8.19 6.33
N LEU A 95 0.16 8.19 5.65
CA LEU A 95 1.15 9.26 5.75
C LEU A 95 0.55 10.61 5.32
N TYR A 96 -0.11 10.64 4.17
CA TYR A 96 -0.74 11.86 3.66
C TYR A 96 -1.84 12.39 4.59
N LEU A 97 -2.66 11.49 5.13
CA LEU A 97 -3.75 11.86 6.04
C LEU A 97 -3.24 12.49 7.35
N SER A 98 -2.02 12.14 7.79
CA SER A 98 -1.38 12.70 8.99
C SER A 98 -1.06 14.20 8.88
N ARG A 99 -1.01 14.75 7.67
CA ARG A 99 -0.61 16.14 7.35
C ARG A 99 0.83 16.52 7.70
N HIS A 100 1.70 15.54 7.97
CA HIS A 100 3.14 15.78 8.12
C HIS A 100 3.90 15.84 6.80
N TRP A 101 3.24 15.66 5.65
CA TRP A 101 3.85 15.77 4.33
C TRP A 101 3.25 16.96 3.56
N GLY A 102 4.06 17.66 2.78
CA GLY A 102 3.63 18.85 2.03
C GLY A 102 2.56 18.54 0.97
N GLY A 103 2.54 17.31 0.47
CA GLY A 103 1.47 16.79 -0.36
C GLY A 103 1.51 15.27 -0.51
N TYR A 104 0.57 14.73 -1.28
CA TYR A 104 0.48 13.29 -1.51
C TYR A 104 1.70 12.72 -2.25
N LEU A 105 2.30 13.50 -3.15
CA LEU A 105 3.52 13.09 -3.85
C LEU A 105 4.71 12.95 -2.90
N ASP A 106 4.83 13.80 -1.89
CA ASP A 106 5.88 13.69 -0.88
C ASP A 106 5.68 12.42 -0.03
N ALA A 107 4.43 12.12 0.33
CA ALA A 107 4.08 10.87 1.01
C ALA A 107 4.35 9.63 0.13
N CYS A 108 4.11 9.71 -1.18
CA CYS A 108 4.45 8.65 -2.14
C CYS A 108 5.96 8.44 -2.23
N PHE A 109 6.74 9.52 -2.27
CA PHE A 109 8.19 9.43 -2.26
C PHE A 109 8.69 8.71 -0.99
N ASP A 110 8.18 9.08 0.19
CA ASP A 110 8.55 8.43 1.44
C ASP A 110 8.12 6.97 1.52
N ALA A 111 6.91 6.64 1.07
CA ALA A 111 6.44 5.27 1.03
C ALA A 111 7.32 4.41 0.11
N MET A 112 7.62 4.89 -1.11
CA MET A 112 8.52 4.19 -2.03
C MET A 112 9.93 4.04 -1.45
N SER A 113 10.47 5.11 -0.86
CA SER A 113 11.76 5.11 -0.18
C SER A 113 11.82 4.08 0.95
N GLY A 114 10.74 3.97 1.73
CA GLY A 114 10.57 2.98 2.78
C GLY A 114 10.59 1.55 2.23
N PHE A 115 9.68 1.22 1.31
CA PHE A 115 9.58 -0.12 0.71
C PHE A 115 10.85 -0.55 -0.04
N ALA A 116 11.54 0.40 -0.68
CA ALA A 116 12.80 0.15 -1.37
C ALA A 116 14.00 0.10 -0.41
N THR A 117 13.79 0.28 0.90
CA THR A 117 14.83 0.31 1.94
C THR A 117 15.89 1.40 1.73
N THR A 118 15.53 2.47 1.02
CA THR A 118 16.43 3.61 0.73
C THR A 118 16.60 4.52 1.94
N GLY A 119 15.56 4.71 2.76
CA GLY A 119 15.64 5.46 4.02
C GLY A 119 15.64 6.98 3.90
N LEU A 120 15.32 7.55 2.72
CA LEU A 120 15.09 8.99 2.53
C LEU A 120 13.69 9.38 3.05
N THR A 121 13.57 10.60 3.60
CA THR A 121 12.30 11.11 4.13
C THR A 121 12.07 12.60 3.78
N LEU A 122 10.81 12.94 3.49
CA LEU A 122 10.28 14.28 3.25
C LEU A 122 9.27 14.71 4.33
N VAL A 123 9.15 13.92 5.41
CA VAL A 123 8.31 14.24 6.55
C VAL A 123 8.73 15.58 7.17
N GLN A 124 7.75 16.40 7.48
CA GLN A 124 7.90 17.66 8.19
C GLN A 124 7.64 17.41 9.67
N ASP A 125 8.51 17.96 10.52
CA ASP A 125 8.43 17.84 11.98
C ASP A 125 8.39 16.38 12.46
N LEU A 126 9.48 15.65 12.16
CA LEU A 126 9.60 14.22 12.45
C LEU A 126 9.46 13.90 13.94
N ASP A 127 9.95 14.78 14.81
CA ASP A 127 10.02 14.55 16.26
C ASP A 127 8.64 14.48 16.91
N HIS A 128 7.61 15.05 16.27
CA HIS A 128 6.23 15.07 16.77
C HIS A 128 5.32 14.05 16.06
N LEU A 129 5.89 13.15 15.25
CA LEU A 129 5.12 12.13 14.56
C LEU A 129 4.62 11.07 15.57
N SER A 130 3.32 10.75 15.49
CA SER A 130 2.68 9.74 16.36
C SER A 130 3.38 8.37 16.32
N HIS A 131 3.21 7.57 17.37
CA HIS A 131 3.72 6.21 17.45
C HIS A 131 3.18 5.31 16.33
N ALA A 132 1.92 5.47 15.93
CA ALA A 132 1.32 4.71 14.82
C ALA A 132 1.97 4.99 13.46
N HIS A 133 2.15 6.28 13.10
CA HIS A 133 2.83 6.65 11.86
C HIS A 133 4.30 6.24 11.87
N ASN A 134 4.98 6.35 13.02
CA ASN A 134 6.35 5.84 13.16
C ASN A 134 6.39 4.31 13.02
N MET A 135 5.44 3.57 13.59
CA MET A 135 5.33 2.11 13.40
C MET A 135 5.18 1.77 11.92
N TRP A 136 4.33 2.48 11.18
CA TRP A 136 4.16 2.24 9.76
C TRP A 136 5.44 2.50 8.96
N ARG A 137 6.17 3.58 9.27
CA ARG A 137 7.48 3.86 8.65
C ARG A 137 8.48 2.73 8.88
N HIS A 138 8.52 2.15 10.08
CA HIS A 138 9.38 1.00 10.37
C HIS A 138 8.93 -0.25 9.61
N LEU A 139 7.63 -0.54 9.58
CA LEU A 139 7.09 -1.71 8.86
C LEU A 139 7.31 -1.65 7.34
N MET A 140 7.42 -0.45 6.76
CA MET A 140 7.75 -0.33 5.33
C MET A 140 9.22 -0.65 5.05
N MET A 141 10.12 -0.45 6.02
CA MET A 141 11.57 -0.60 5.86
C MET A 141 12.10 -2.00 6.21
N TYR A 142 11.33 -2.84 6.90
CA TYR A 142 11.72 -4.17 7.39
C TYR A 142 10.71 -5.24 6.95
#